data_AF-A0A838W824-F1
#
_entry.id   AF-A0A838W824-F1
#
_cell.length_a   1.000
_cell.length_b   1.000
_cell.length_c   1.000
_cell.angle_alpha   90.00
_cell.angle_beta   90.00
_cell.angle_gamma   90.00
#
_symmetry.space_group_name_H-M   'P 1'
#
loop_
_entity.id
_entity.type
_entity.pdbx_description
1 polymer ?
#
loop_
_entity_poly.entity_id
_entity_poly.type
_entity_poly.pdbx_seq_one_letter_code
_entity_poly.pdbx_strand_id
1 'polypeptide(L)'
;MRLGRPAEAVAILRPALRGGLEASNLYVTHTELHEALGRAFAAAGQPDSAAIHYRWVERAWADADPAFRARHDFARAWLPR
;
A
#
# COMPACT_ATOMS: atom_id res chain seq x y z
N MET A 1 0.23 10.85 5.68
CA MET A 1 -1.12 11.45 5.63
C MET A 1 -1.33 12.48 6.73
N ARG A 2 -1.27 12.08 8.01
CA ARG A 2 -1.61 12.92 9.18
C ARG A 2 -0.83 14.25 9.28
N LEU A 3 0.36 14.31 8.68
CA LEU A 3 1.19 15.51 8.61
C LEU A 3 0.99 16.34 7.32
N GLY A 4 0.04 15.98 6.45
CA GLY A 4 -0.23 16.70 5.20
C GLY A 4 0.85 16.59 4.12
N ARG A 5 1.80 15.64 4.23
CA ARG A 5 2.95 15.47 3.32
C ARG A 5 2.89 14.14 2.53
N PRO A 6 1.87 13.91 1.68
CA PRO A 6 1.70 12.63 1.00
C PRO A 6 2.78 12.35 -0.06
N ALA A 7 3.25 13.39 -0.78
CA ALA A 7 4.30 13.22 -1.80
C ALA A 7 5.64 12.75 -1.22
N GLU A 8 6.01 13.24 -0.04
CA GLU A 8 7.22 12.80 0.66
C GLU A 8 7.09 11.35 1.13
N ALA A 9 5.91 10.94 1.62
CA ALA A 9 5.66 9.55 1.98
C ALA A 9 5.87 8.61 0.78
N VAL A 10 5.41 8.98 -0.41
CA VAL A 10 5.70 8.22 -1.65
C VAL A 10 7.21 8.12 -1.89
N ALA A 11 7.94 9.23 -1.76
CA ALA A 11 9.38 9.26 -1.99
C ALA A 11 10.16 8.34 -1.04
N ILE A 12 9.72 8.20 0.21
CA ILE A 12 10.33 7.34 1.23
C ILE A 12 9.95 5.87 1.05
N LEU A 13 8.67 5.58 0.75
CA LEU A 13 8.18 4.20 0.67
C LEU A 13 8.58 3.49 -0.63
N ARG A 14 8.68 4.22 -1.74
CA ARG A 14 8.93 3.62 -3.06
C ARG A 14 10.29 2.90 -3.17
N PRO A 15 11.39 3.41 -2.61
CA PRO A 15 12.65 2.67 -2.55
C PRO A 15 12.57 1.37 -1.73
N ALA A 16 11.75 1.32 -0.68
CA ALA A 16 11.60 0.13 0.15
C ALA A 16 10.99 -1.07 -0.58
N LEU A 17 10.25 -0.84 -1.68
CA LEU A 17 9.79 -1.92 -2.58
C LEU A 17 10.91 -2.51 -3.47
N ARG A 18 12.04 -1.81 -3.63
CA ARG A 18 13.14 -2.21 -4.53
C ARG A 18 14.36 -2.75 -3.77
N GLY A 19 14.50 -2.40 -2.50
CA GLY A 19 15.55 -2.95 -1.64
C GLY A 19 15.23 -4.38 -1.20
N GLY A 20 16.26 -5.21 -0.99
CA GLY A 20 16.08 -6.49 -0.30
C GLY A 20 15.52 -6.25 1.10
N LEU A 21 14.48 -7.02 1.46
CA LEU A 21 13.74 -6.93 2.72
C LEU A 21 14.62 -7.01 3.99
N GLU A 22 15.88 -7.42 3.85
CA GLU A 22 16.89 -7.57 4.89
C GLU A 22 17.48 -6.24 5.42
N ALA A 23 17.23 -5.11 4.76
CA ALA A 23 18.03 -3.90 5.00
C ALA A 23 17.67 -3.11 6.28
N SER A 24 16.59 -3.40 7.01
CA SER A 24 16.14 -2.48 8.07
C SER A 24 15.30 -3.09 9.20
N ASN A 25 15.67 -4.24 9.77
CA ASN A 25 15.28 -4.70 11.13
C ASN A 25 13.78 -4.62 11.54
N LEU A 26 12.87 -4.51 10.57
CA LEU A 26 11.43 -4.41 10.71
C LEU A 26 10.83 -5.38 9.70
N TYR A 27 10.12 -6.38 10.20
CA TYR A 27 9.34 -7.31 9.38
C TYR A 27 8.13 -6.57 8.78
N VAL A 28 8.38 -5.77 7.76
CA VAL A 28 7.33 -5.22 6.91
C VAL A 28 7.26 -6.08 5.67
N THR A 29 6.05 -6.56 5.37
CA THR A 29 5.80 -7.33 4.16
C THR A 29 5.68 -6.43 2.93
N HIS A 30 5.99 -6.94 1.74
CA HIS A 30 5.73 -6.20 0.48
C HIS A 30 4.28 -5.74 0.38
N THR A 31 3.38 -6.62 0.79
CA THR A 31 1.96 -6.47 1.06
C THR A 31 1.68 -5.15 1.80
N GLU A 32 2.25 -4.97 2.99
CA GLU A 32 2.10 -3.73 3.77
C GLU A 32 2.70 -2.49 3.10
N LEU A 33 3.81 -2.61 2.37
CA LEU A 33 4.39 -1.51 1.59
C LEU A 33 3.47 -1.07 0.45
N HIS A 34 2.86 -2.02 -0.26
CA HIS A 34 1.89 -1.72 -1.30
C HIS A 34 0.69 -0.97 -0.70
N GLU A 35 0.17 -1.40 0.45
CA GLU A 35 -0.93 -0.66 1.09
C GLU A 35 -0.52 0.77 1.50
N ALA A 36 0.66 0.93 2.09
CA ALA A 36 1.16 2.25 2.49
C ALA A 36 1.34 3.18 1.28
N LEU A 37 1.85 2.67 0.16
CA LEU A 37 1.98 3.41 -1.09
C LEU A 37 0.63 3.76 -1.71
N GLY A 38 -0.32 2.81 -1.73
CA GLY A 38 -1.69 3.06 -2.19
C GLY A 38 -2.33 4.24 -1.45
N ARG A 39 -2.20 4.25 -0.11
CA ARG A 39 -2.66 5.39 0.73
C ARG A 39 -1.92 6.67 0.37
N ALA A 40 -0.59 6.65 0.28
CA ALA A 40 0.20 7.84 0.00
C ALA A 40 -0.13 8.47 -1.37
N PHE A 41 -0.25 7.66 -2.42
CA PHE A 41 -0.64 8.12 -3.75
C PHE A 41 -2.07 8.67 -3.78
N ALA A 42 -3.00 8.03 -3.07
CA ALA A 42 -4.39 8.48 -3.01
C ALA A 42 -4.51 9.91 -2.44
N ALA A 43 -3.84 10.23 -1.32
CA ALA A 43 -3.84 11.63 -0.86
C ALA A 43 -2.93 12.57 -1.64
N ALA A 44 -1.96 12.05 -2.39
CA ALA A 44 -1.19 12.88 -3.30
C ALA A 44 -1.99 13.24 -4.57
N GLY A 45 -3.26 12.82 -4.68
CA GLY A 45 -4.09 13.07 -5.86
C GLY A 45 -3.67 12.27 -7.09
N GLN A 46 -3.01 11.12 -6.89
CA GLN A 46 -2.51 10.25 -7.97
C GLN A 46 -3.28 8.92 -7.98
N PRO A 47 -4.53 8.91 -8.48
CA PRO A 47 -5.41 7.74 -8.36
C PRO A 47 -4.92 6.53 -9.17
N ASP A 48 -4.36 6.73 -10.36
CA ASP A 48 -3.88 5.61 -11.19
C ASP A 48 -2.74 4.84 -10.51
N SER A 49 -1.79 5.57 -9.93
CA SER A 49 -0.71 5.00 -9.12
C SER A 49 -1.27 4.27 -7.90
N ALA A 50 -2.22 4.89 -7.19
CA ALA A 50 -2.85 4.25 -6.04
C ALA A 50 -3.58 2.95 -6.42
N ALA A 51 -4.26 2.91 -7.57
CA ALA A 51 -4.96 1.71 -8.05
C ALA A 51 -4.01 0.53 -8.28
N ILE A 52 -2.82 0.77 -8.85
CA ILE A 52 -1.81 -0.28 -9.04
C ILE A 52 -1.45 -0.94 -7.70
N HIS A 53 -1.25 -0.12 -6.67
CA HIS A 53 -0.91 -0.61 -5.34
C HIS A 53 -2.07 -1.31 -4.65
N TYR A 54 -3.29 -0.78 -4.73
CA TYR A 54 -4.46 -1.42 -4.12
C TYR A 54 -4.89 -2.71 -4.82
N ARG A 55 -4.67 -2.88 -6.13
CA ARG A 55 -4.85 -4.19 -6.80
C ARG A 55 -3.92 -5.26 -6.25
N TRP A 56 -2.69 -4.86 -5.91
CA TRP A 56 -1.76 -5.77 -5.23
C TRP A 56 -2.31 -6.17 -3.85
N VAL A 57 -2.93 -5.22 -3.14
CA VAL A 57 -3.54 -5.46 -1.83
C VAL A 57 -4.80 -6.29 -1.85
N GLU A 58 -5.69 -6.04 -2.79
CA GLU A 58 -6.84 -6.92 -2.98
C GLU A 58 -6.36 -8.35 -3.24
N ARG A 59 -5.47 -8.56 -4.22
CA ARG A 59 -5.05 -9.90 -4.60
C ARG A 59 -4.27 -10.64 -3.51
N ALA A 60 -3.34 -9.98 -2.82
CA ALA A 60 -2.50 -10.65 -1.84
C ALA A 60 -3.28 -11.05 -0.56
N TRP A 61 -4.47 -10.50 -0.35
CA TRP A 61 -5.32 -10.80 0.81
C TRP A 61 -6.66 -11.46 0.46
N ALA A 62 -6.90 -11.81 -0.81
CA ALA A 62 -8.16 -12.41 -1.26
C ALA A 62 -8.55 -13.67 -0.47
N ASP A 63 -7.56 -14.51 -0.16
CA ASP A 63 -7.73 -15.78 0.56
C ASP A 63 -7.04 -15.77 1.94
N ALA A 64 -6.70 -14.60 2.46
CA ALA A 64 -6.00 -14.48 3.73
C ALA A 64 -6.92 -14.79 4.92
N ASP A 65 -6.28 -15.04 6.08
CA ASP A 65 -6.98 -15.26 7.34
C ASP A 65 -8.00 -14.14 7.64
N PRO A 66 -9.05 -14.46 8.43
CA PRO A 66 -10.09 -13.49 8.82
C PRO A 66 -9.58 -12.12 9.29
N ALA A 67 -8.43 -12.09 9.95
CA ALA A 67 -7.79 -10.87 10.45
C ALA A 67 -7.46 -9.85 9.36
N PHE A 68 -7.32 -10.28 8.10
CA PHE A 68 -6.94 -9.40 7.00
C PHE A 68 -8.08 -8.98 6.08
N ARG A 69 -9.30 -9.49 6.28
CA ARG A 69 -10.47 -9.14 5.45
C ARG A 69 -10.72 -7.63 5.37
N ALA A 70 -10.54 -6.92 6.47
CA ALA A 70 -10.71 -5.47 6.48
C ALA A 70 -9.75 -4.74 5.51
N ARG A 71 -8.52 -5.26 5.33
CA ARG A 71 -7.51 -4.69 4.43
C ARG A 71 -7.85 -5.00 2.97
N HIS A 72 -8.26 -6.24 2.70
CA HIS A 72 -8.80 -6.66 1.40
C HIS A 72 -9.99 -5.79 0.99
N ASP A 73 -11.00 -5.68 1.85
CA ASP A 73 -12.25 -5.00 1.54
C ASP A 73 -12.03 -3.49 1.35
N PHE A 74 -11.13 -2.89 2.13
CA PHE A 74 -10.73 -1.51 1.94
C PHE A 74 -10.10 -1.29 0.56
N ALA A 75 -9.14 -2.14 0.17
CA ALA A 75 -8.49 -2.02 -1.13
C ALA A 75 -9.49 -2.21 -2.27
N ARG A 76 -10.36 -3.22 -2.18
CA ARG A 76 -11.42 -3.48 -3.17
C ARG A 76 -12.40 -2.32 -3.29
N ALA A 77 -12.80 -1.72 -2.16
CA ALA A 77 -13.72 -0.58 -2.15
C ALA A 77 -13.09 0.70 -2.73
N TRP A 78 -11.77 0.85 -2.65
CA TRP A 78 -11.05 1.99 -3.20
C TRP A 78 -10.93 1.91 -4.73
N LEU A 79 -10.83 0.70 -5.29
CA LEU A 79 -10.66 0.50 -6.73
C LEU A 79 -11.91 0.93 -7.52
N PRO A 80 -11.74 1.53 -8.70
CA PRO A 80 -12.86 1.78 -9.60
C PRO A 80 -13.49 0.46 -10.04
N ARG A 81 -14.82 0.45 -10.15
CA ARG A 81 -15.61 -0.70 -10.61
C ARG A 81 -15.39 -0.99 -12.10
#